data_AF-A0A7J3XT55-F1
#
_entry.id   AF-A0A7J3XT55-F1
#
_cell.length_a   1.000
_cell.length_b   1.000
_cell.length_c   1.000
_cell.angle_alpha   90.00
_cell.angle_beta   90.00
_cell.angle_gamma   90.00
#
_symmetry.space_group_name_H-M   'P 1'
#
loop_
_entity.id
_entity.type
_entity.pdbx_description
1 polymer ?
#
loop_
_entity_poly.entity_id
_entity_poly.type
_entity_poly.pdbx_seq_one_letter_code
_entity_poly.pdbx_strand_id
1 'polypeptide(L)' 'MKDKSLKSVREVSDLEREVDELYKSFLDKIAKDTSESRAIISSVLIVRYLERVADHTAYAYEALIYMLTGRRGLMG' A
#
# COMPACT_ATOMS: atom_id res chain seq x y z
N MET A 1 -9.90 17.56 16.96
CA MET A 1 -9.11 17.44 15.71
C MET A 1 -7.97 16.43 15.80
N LYS A 2 -7.07 16.48 16.80
CA LYS A 2 -5.94 15.53 16.96
C LYS A 2 -6.31 14.04 16.96
N ASP A 3 -7.41 13.68 17.61
CA ASP A 3 -7.83 12.28 17.74
C ASP A 3 -8.30 11.69 16.39
N LYS A 4 -9.07 12.48 15.63
CA LYS A 4 -9.53 12.10 14.27
C LYS A 4 -8.36 11.92 13.30
N SER A 5 -7.32 12.76 13.38
CA SER A 5 -6.13 12.61 12.52
C SER A 5 -5.34 11.34 12.83
N LEU A 6 -5.22 10.96 14.11
CA LEU A 6 -4.49 9.74 14.50
C LEU A 6 -5.24 8.48 14.07
N LYS A 7 -6.58 8.49 14.16
CA LYS A 7 -7.40 7.39 13.66
C LYS A 7 -7.19 7.18 12.15
N SER A 8 -7.26 8.26 11.37
CA SER A 8 -7.09 8.18 9.92
C SER A 8 -5.67 7.83 9.47
N VAL A 9 -4.64 8.26 10.22
CA VAL A 9 -3.26 7.78 10.03
C VAL A 9 -3.19 6.26 10.13
N ARG A 10 -3.77 5.69 11.19
CA ARG A 10 -3.76 4.24 11.42
C ARG A 10 -4.51 3.48 10.32
N GLU A 11 -5.68 3.99 9.92
CA GLU A 11 -6.48 3.37 8.85
C GLU A 11 -5.72 3.30 7.53
N VAL A 12 -4.99 4.36 7.16
CA VAL A 12 -4.20 4.36 5.91
C VAL A 12 -2.98 3.43 6.02
N SER A 13 -2.27 3.41 7.16
CA SER A 13 -1.17 2.48 7.39
C SER A 13 -1.62 1.02 7.39
N ASP A 14 -2.79 0.72 7.95
CA ASP A 14 -3.34 -0.64 7.96
C ASP A 14 -3.73 -1.10 6.55
N LEU A 15 -4.29 -0.20 5.73
CA LEU A 15 -4.63 -0.48 4.33
C LEU A 15 -3.40 -0.68 3.45
N GLU A 16 -2.36 0.14 3.63
CA GLU A 16 -1.08 -0.03 2.91
C GLU A 16 -0.48 -1.42 3.21
N ARG A 17 -0.43 -1.81 4.49
CA ARG A 17 0.04 -3.14 4.91
C ARG A 17 -0.78 -4.28 4.29
N GLU A 18 -2.10 -4.14 4.22
CA GLU A 18 -2.97 -5.15 3.60
C GLU A 18 -2.66 -5.31 2.10
N VAL A 19 -2.44 -4.21 1.37
CA VAL A 19 -2.03 -4.25 -0.04
C VAL A 19 -0.66 -4.91 -0.20
N ASP A 20 0.24 -4.63 0.72
CA ASP A 20 1.60 -5.17 0.76
C ASP A 20 1.61 -6.69 0.97
N GLU A 21 0.78 -7.17 1.90
CA GLU A 21 0.55 -8.61 2.15
C GLU A 21 -0.15 -9.28 0.96
N LEU A 22 -1.12 -8.61 0.34
CA LEU A 22 -1.78 -9.10 -0.86
C LEU A 22 -0.77 -9.29 -1.99
N TYR A 23 0.11 -8.31 -2.22
CA TYR A 23 1.16 -8.40 -3.23
C TYR A 23 2.10 -9.59 -2.96
N LYS A 24 2.62 -9.72 -1.75
CA LYS A 24 3.52 -10.83 -1.36
C LYS A 24 2.83 -12.18 -1.55
N SER A 25 1.61 -12.34 -1.02
CA SER A 25 0.86 -13.58 -1.12
C SER A 25 0.49 -13.94 -2.57
N PHE A 26 0.30 -12.93 -3.42
CA PHE A 26 0.02 -13.12 -4.84
C PHE A 26 1.25 -13.60 -5.61
N LEU A 27 2.43 -13.04 -5.33
CA LEU A 27 3.69 -13.52 -5.90
C LEU A 27 3.96 -14.98 -5.54
N ASP A 28 3.73 -15.37 -4.28
CA ASP A 28 3.88 -16.76 -3.84
C ASP A 28 2.95 -17.74 -4.57
N LYS A 29 1.73 -17.29 -4.91
CA LYS A 29 0.77 -18.06 -5.69
C LYS A 29 1.22 -18.21 -7.14
N ILE A 30 1.61 -17.09 -7.78
CA ILE A 30 2.05 -17.08 -9.18
C ILE A 30 3.35 -17.87 -9.39
N ALA A 31 4.26 -17.90 -8.41
CA ALA A 31 5.50 -18.66 -8.51
C ALA A 31 5.28 -20.17 -8.73
N LYS A 32 4.08 -20.68 -8.42
CA LYS A 32 3.67 -22.08 -8.60
C LYS A 32 2.70 -22.27 -9.78
N ASP A 33 2.36 -21.20 -10.49
CA ASP A 33 1.38 -21.20 -11.58
C ASP A 33 2.04 -21.60 -12.91
N THR A 34 1.41 -22.51 -13.64
CA THR A 34 1.86 -22.99 -14.96
C THR A 34 1.01 -22.43 -16.11
N SER A 35 0.20 -21.42 -15.85
CA SER A 35 -0.61 -20.71 -16.84
C SER A 35 0.24 -19.98 -17.88
N GLU A 36 -0.42 -19.52 -18.95
CA GLU A 36 0.22 -18.75 -20.01
C GLU A 36 1.02 -17.54 -19.49
N SER A 37 2.28 -17.42 -19.90
CA SER A 37 3.22 -16.42 -19.37
C SER A 37 2.72 -14.98 -19.53
N ARG A 38 1.97 -14.67 -20.60
CA ARG A 38 1.36 -13.34 -20.77
C ARG A 38 0.36 -13.01 -19.66
N ALA A 39 -0.50 -13.96 -19.27
CA ALA A 39 -1.48 -13.76 -18.22
C ALA A 39 -0.80 -13.58 -16.86
N ILE A 40 0.24 -14.36 -16.58
CA ILE A 40 1.07 -14.23 -15.38
C ILE A 40 1.70 -12.84 -15.31
N ILE A 41 2.38 -12.40 -16.38
CA ILE A 41 3.04 -11.09 -16.42
C ILE A 41 2.04 -9.95 -16.22
N SER A 42 0.91 -9.99 -16.94
CA SER A 42 -0.14 -8.98 -16.79
C SER A 42 -0.66 -8.91 -15.35
N SER A 43 -0.84 -10.06 -14.70
CA SER A 43 -1.35 -10.10 -13.34
C SER A 43 -0.33 -9.59 -12.32
N VAL A 44 0.95 -9.95 -12.46
CA VAL A 44 2.03 -9.40 -11.62
C VAL A 44 2.11 -7.87 -11.75
N LEU A 45 2.00 -7.35 -12.97
CA LEU A 45 2.02 -5.91 -13.20
C LEU A 45 0.84 -5.21 -12.52
N ILE A 46 -0.38 -5.76 -12.62
CA ILE A 46 -1.56 -5.19 -11.97
C ILE A 46 -1.35 -5.09 -10.45
N VAL A 47 -0.94 -6.18 -9.80
CA VAL A 47 -0.79 -6.17 -8.33
C VAL A 47 0.37 -5.27 -7.90
N ARG A 48 1.46 -5.21 -8.67
CA ARG A 48 2.55 -4.25 -8.44
C ARG A 48 2.09 -2.80 -8.56
N TYR A 49 1.26 -2.48 -9.55
CA TYR A 49 0.73 -1.11 -9.69
C TYR A 49 -0.21 -0.74 -8.55
N LEU A 50 -0.98 -1.69 -8.00
CA LEU A 50 -1.80 -1.45 -6.82
C LEU A 50 -0.94 -1.14 -5.58
N GLU A 51 0.14 -1.89 -5.34
CA GLU A 51 1.11 -1.60 -4.27
C GLU A 51 1.70 -0.20 -4.40
N ARG A 52 2.16 0.17 -5.60
CA ARG A 52 2.70 1.52 -5.83
C ARG A 52 1.69 2.64 -5.62
N VAL A 53 0.42 2.42 -5.94
CA VAL A 53 -0.63 3.40 -5.66
C VAL A 53 -0.84 3.54 -4.15
N ALA A 54 -0.81 2.43 -3.39
CA ALA A 54 -0.90 2.46 -1.93
C ALA A 54 0.27 3.23 -1.30
N ASP A 55 1.51 2.92 -1.70
CA ASP A 55 2.72 3.62 -1.25
C ASP A 55 2.66 5.13 -1.50
N HIS A 56 2.33 5.51 -2.74
CA HIS A 56 2.25 6.93 -3.12
C HIS A 56 1.15 7.66 -2.35
N THR A 57 0.03 6.98 -2.09
CA THR A 57 -1.06 7.53 -1.29
C THR A 57 -0.63 7.72 0.18
N ALA A 58 0.06 6.74 0.77
CA ALA A 58 0.60 6.84 2.12
C ALA A 58 1.62 8.00 2.23
N TYR A 59 2.53 8.13 1.27
CA TYR A 59 3.49 9.25 1.22
C TYR A 59 2.80 10.62 1.14
N ALA A 60 1.81 10.76 0.26
CA ALA A 60 1.05 12.00 0.12
C ALA A 60 0.29 12.34 1.41
N TYR A 61 -0.27 11.32 2.07
CA TYR A 61 -0.97 11.48 3.33
C TYR A 61 -0.02 11.89 4.47
N GLU A 62 1.16 11.30 4.57
CA GLU A 62 2.18 11.70 5.55
C GLU A 62 2.59 13.16 5.34
N ALA A 63 2.80 13.58 4.08
CA ALA A 63 3.10 14.97 3.75
C ALA A 63 2.00 15.93 4.19
N LEU A 64 0.72 15.57 3.98
CA LEU A 64 -0.43 16.36 4.45
C LEU A 64 -0.49 16.46 5.98
N ILE A 65 -0.28 15.35 6.69
CA ILE A 65 -0.24 15.33 8.15
C ILE A 65 0.89 16.22 8.68
N TYR A 66 2.06 16.18 8.05
CA TYR A 66 3.17 17.05 8.39
C TYR A 66 2.82 18.53 8.18
N MET A 67 2.24 18.89 7.03
CA MET A 67 1.82 20.27 6.74
C MET A 67 0.80 20.80 7.76
N LEU A 68 -0.12 19.96 8.22
CA LEU A 68 -1.16 20.34 9.17
C LEU A 68 -0.71 20.36 10.63
N THR A 69 0.26 19.51 11.01
CA THR A 69 0.60 19.25 12.42
C THR A 69 2.04 19.58 12.80
N GLY A 70 2.93 19.74 11.83
CA GLY A 70 4.37 19.87 12.01
C GLY A 70 5.09 18.60 12.47
N ARG A 71 4.42 17.43 12.46
CA ARG A 71 4.96 16.14 12.95
C ARG A 71 5.18 15.16 11.80
N ARG A 72 6.27 14.39 11.86
CA ARG A 72 6.64 13.32 10.90
C ARG A 72 6.60 11.95 11.56
N GLY A 73 6.59 10.89 10.74
CA GLY A 73 6.77 9.50 11.21
C GLY A 73 5.56 8.93 11.95
N LEU A 74 4.36 9.38 11.58
CA LEU A 74 3.13 8.91 12.22
C LEU A 74 2.57 7.63 11.57
N MET A 75 3.05 7.24 10.39
CA MET A 75 2.52 6.13 9.58
C MET A 75 3.37 4.85 9.60
N GLY A 76 4.45 4.81 10.39
CA GLY A 76 5.37 3.65 10.49
C GLY A 76 4.92 2.58 11.47
#